data_AF-A0A961NYI7-F1
#
_entry.id   AF-A0A961NYI7-F1
#
_cell.length_a   1.000
_cell.length_b   1.000
_cell.length_c   1.000
_cell.angle_alpha   90.00
_cell.angle_beta   90.00
_cell.angle_gamma   90.00
#
_symmetry.space_group_name_H-M   'P 1'
#
loop_
_entity.id
_entity.type
_entity.pdbx_description
1 polymer ?
#
loop_
_entity_poly.entity_id
_entity_poly.type
_entity_poly.pdbx_seq_one_letter_code
_entity_poly.pdbx_strand_id
1 'polypeptide(L)'
;MEHEHITQEWVLERFDEVYPVHLSALWRLLVELRHHFDGDLDSMLILLAISVGTERDDWRVALLDKWQPKRRTRPTNTLSLSQSTGIARESVRRKLDALSARGWIVRDAKGNWEPTRAAAETLQPATLETVEYLRRIFAAGLGAKPASEA
;
A
#
# COMPACT_ATOMS: atom_id res chain seq x y z
N MET A 1 10.10 -13.16 28.44
CA MET A 1 9.98 -12.47 27.14
C MET A 1 9.16 -13.38 26.26
N GLU A 2 7.83 -13.27 26.33
CA GLU A 2 6.94 -14.37 25.95
C GLU A 2 5.75 -13.85 25.14
N HIS A 3 6.05 -13.20 24.02
CA HIS A 3 5.05 -13.02 22.96
C HIS A 3 5.65 -13.61 21.69
N GLU A 4 5.69 -14.94 21.63
CA GLU A 4 6.17 -15.70 20.47
C GLU A 4 5.26 -15.45 19.24
N HIS A 5 4.01 -15.00 19.47
CA HIS A 5 3.06 -14.65 18.41
C HIS A 5 2.15 -13.47 18.81
N ILE A 6 1.93 -12.54 17.88
CA ILE A 6 0.89 -11.50 17.98
C ILE A 6 -0.44 -12.14 17.53
N THR A 7 -1.29 -12.52 18.49
CA THR A 7 -2.61 -13.13 18.22
C THR A 7 -3.72 -12.08 18.19
N GLN A 8 -4.92 -12.44 17.71
CA GLN A 8 -6.09 -11.55 17.79
C GLN A 8 -6.43 -11.19 19.24
N GLU A 9 -6.37 -12.16 20.15
CA GLU A 9 -6.66 -11.94 21.58
C GLU A 9 -5.66 -10.98 22.21
N TRP A 10 -4.36 -11.12 21.88
CA TRP A 10 -3.32 -10.18 22.30
C TRP A 10 -3.61 -8.74 21.84
N VAL A 11 -4.12 -8.56 20.62
CA VAL A 11 -4.50 -7.24 20.09
C VAL A 11 -5.72 -6.68 20.84
N LEU A 12 -6.71 -7.53 21.14
CA LEU A 12 -7.91 -7.11 21.88
C LEU A 12 -7.61 -6.68 23.31
N GLU A 13 -6.69 -7.36 24.00
CA GLU A 13 -6.21 -6.98 25.34
C GLU A 13 -5.54 -5.58 25.37
N ARG A 14 -5.06 -5.10 24.22
CA ARG A 14 -4.31 -3.83 24.06
C ARG A 14 -5.03 -2.85 23.14
N PHE A 15 -6.33 -3.06 22.95
CA PHE A 15 -7.08 -2.34 21.95
C PHE A 15 -7.12 -0.83 22.25
N ASP A 16 -7.22 -0.47 23.53
CA ASP A 16 -7.26 0.92 23.98
C ASP A 16 -5.93 1.67 23.73
N GLU A 17 -4.80 0.97 23.73
CA GLU A 17 -3.50 1.54 23.35
C GLU A 17 -3.30 1.56 21.83
N VAL A 18 -3.70 0.48 21.13
CA VAL A 18 -3.42 0.31 19.69
C VAL A 18 -4.36 1.13 18.83
N TYR A 19 -5.66 1.15 19.14
CA TYR A 19 -6.68 1.71 18.25
C TYR A 19 -6.59 3.23 18.05
N PRO A 20 -6.36 4.07 19.08
CA PRO A 20 -6.16 5.51 18.88
C PRO A 20 -4.91 5.83 18.04
N VAL A 21 -3.84 5.03 18.23
CA VAL A 21 -2.61 5.15 17.44
C VAL A 21 -2.86 4.75 16.00
N HIS A 22 -3.60 3.66 15.77
CA HIS A 22 -4.04 3.25 14.43
C HIS A 22 -4.81 4.35 13.73
N LEU A 23 -5.83 4.91 14.37
CA LEU A 23 -6.69 5.92 13.75
C LEU A 23 -5.89 7.16 13.31
N SER A 24 -5.03 7.67 14.19
CA SER A 24 -4.22 8.86 13.89
C SER A 24 -3.15 8.59 12.81
N ALA A 25 -2.49 7.43 12.86
CA ALA A 25 -1.46 7.08 11.90
C ALA A 25 -2.05 6.72 10.51
N LEU A 26 -3.18 6.01 10.47
CA LEU A 26 -3.91 5.72 9.24
C LEU A 26 -4.40 7.01 8.58
N TRP A 27 -4.93 7.96 9.36
CA TRP A 27 -5.35 9.26 8.83
C TRP A 27 -4.19 9.98 8.14
N ARG A 28 -2.99 10.02 8.74
CA ARG A 28 -1.81 10.65 8.12
C ARG A 28 -1.42 9.97 6.82
N LEU A 29 -1.37 8.63 6.81
CA LEU A 29 -1.06 7.87 5.61
C LEU A 29 -2.07 8.14 4.49
N LEU A 30 -3.38 8.16 4.80
CA LEU A 30 -4.42 8.44 3.82
C LEU A 30 -4.36 9.88 3.30
N VAL A 31 -4.03 10.85 4.16
CA VAL A 31 -3.81 12.24 3.75
C VAL A 31 -2.62 12.32 2.80
N GLU A 32 -1.48 11.72 3.13
CA GLU A 32 -0.29 11.70 2.27
C GLU A 32 -0.61 11.08 0.90
N LEU A 33 -1.20 9.88 0.90
CA LEU A 33 -1.62 9.22 -0.34
C LEU A 33 -2.60 10.09 -1.14
N ARG A 34 -3.57 10.73 -0.49
CA ARG A 34 -4.54 11.60 -1.17
C ARG A 34 -3.85 12.72 -1.94
N HIS A 35 -2.74 13.28 -1.45
CA HIS A 35 -2.00 14.33 -2.15
C HIS A 35 -1.36 13.81 -3.44
N HIS A 36 -0.74 12.62 -3.42
CA HIS A 36 -0.13 12.03 -4.62
C HIS A 36 -1.14 11.70 -5.72
N PHE A 37 -2.40 11.46 -5.36
CA PHE A 37 -3.47 11.10 -6.29
C PHE A 37 -4.43 12.26 -6.59
N ASP A 38 -4.08 13.51 -6.27
CA ASP A 38 -4.92 14.70 -6.52
C ASP A 38 -6.33 14.58 -5.93
N GLY A 39 -6.49 13.86 -4.82
CA GLY A 39 -7.80 13.58 -4.22
C GLY A 39 -8.51 12.31 -4.73
N ASP A 40 -8.00 11.66 -5.79
CA ASP A 40 -8.62 10.47 -6.39
C ASP A 40 -8.20 9.17 -5.70
N LEU A 41 -8.89 8.83 -4.61
CA LEU A 41 -8.65 7.60 -3.86
C LEU A 41 -9.01 6.31 -4.61
N ASP A 42 -9.85 6.37 -5.65
CA ASP A 42 -10.12 5.20 -6.49
C ASP A 42 -8.90 4.85 -7.35
N SER A 43 -8.18 5.85 -7.87
CA SER A 43 -6.93 5.63 -8.60
C SER A 43 -5.85 5.04 -7.69
N MET A 44 -5.81 5.49 -6.42
CA MET A 44 -4.98 4.88 -5.39
C MET A 44 -5.34 3.41 -5.15
N LEU A 45 -6.63 3.11 -4.97
CA LEU A 45 -7.12 1.75 -4.76
C LEU A 45 -6.80 0.83 -5.95
N ILE A 46 -6.93 1.33 -7.19
CA ILE A 46 -6.57 0.59 -8.40
C ILE A 46 -5.07 0.28 -8.42
N LEU A 47 -4.20 1.25 -8.12
CA LEU A 47 -2.76 1.02 -8.09
C LEU A 47 -2.37 0.00 -7.00
N LEU A 48 -3.02 0.08 -5.84
CA LEU A 48 -2.86 -0.90 -4.77
C LEU A 48 -3.28 -2.31 -5.22
N ALA A 49 -4.43 -2.44 -5.87
CA ALA A 49 -4.93 -3.73 -6.38
C ALA A 49 -4.00 -4.35 -7.43
N ILE A 50 -3.41 -3.53 -8.31
CA ILE A 50 -2.37 -3.98 -9.26
C ILE A 50 -1.14 -4.48 -8.49
N SER A 51 -0.71 -3.75 -7.46
CA SER A 51 0.48 -4.08 -6.67
C SER A 51 0.30 -5.36 -5.85
N VAL A 52 -0.90 -5.61 -5.30
CA VAL A 52 -1.26 -6.87 -4.62
C VAL A 52 -1.25 -8.07 -5.58
N GLY A 53 -1.58 -7.85 -6.86
CA GLY A 53 -1.49 -8.89 -7.89
C GLY A 53 -0.06 -9.25 -8.32
N THR A 54 0.93 -8.52 -7.82
CA THR A 54 2.35 -8.76 -8.06
C THR A 54 3.06 -9.18 -6.77
N GLU A 55 3.51 -10.44 -6.70
CA GLU A 55 4.42 -10.88 -5.65
C GLU A 55 5.85 -10.44 -5.93
N ARG A 56 6.55 -10.11 -4.84
CA ARG A 56 7.96 -9.74 -4.83
C ARG A 56 8.61 -10.48 -3.67
N ASP A 57 9.74 -11.13 -3.96
CA ASP A 57 10.48 -11.91 -2.97
C ASP A 57 11.18 -10.99 -1.94
N ASP A 58 11.46 -9.73 -2.29
CA ASP A 58 12.10 -8.73 -1.42
C ASP A 58 11.40 -7.36 -1.53
N TRP A 59 10.40 -7.14 -0.67
CA TRP A 59 9.62 -5.90 -0.64
C TRP A 59 10.46 -4.68 -0.22
N ARG A 60 11.42 -4.86 0.70
CA ARG A 60 12.30 -3.77 1.14
C ARG A 60 13.11 -3.27 -0.03
N VAL A 61 13.74 -4.17 -0.78
CA VAL A 61 14.55 -3.80 -1.93
C VAL A 61 13.68 -3.27 -3.08
N ALA A 62 12.51 -3.87 -3.33
CA ALA A 62 11.62 -3.44 -4.40
C ALA A 62 11.01 -2.04 -4.20
N LEU A 63 10.79 -1.63 -2.95
CA LEU A 63 10.20 -0.33 -2.61
C LEU A 63 11.22 0.74 -2.24
N LEU A 64 12.37 0.37 -1.66
CA LEU A 64 13.32 1.32 -1.07
C LEU A 64 14.74 1.28 -1.68
N ASP A 65 15.15 0.17 -2.34
CA ASP A 65 16.51 0.02 -2.87
C ASP A 65 16.54 -0.10 -4.42
N LYS A 66 16.53 -1.33 -4.97
CA LYS A 66 16.64 -1.61 -6.41
C LYS A 66 15.51 -2.51 -6.90
N TRP A 67 14.95 -2.19 -8.05
CA TRP A 67 13.86 -2.96 -8.65
C TRP A 67 14.27 -4.42 -8.97
N GLN A 68 13.46 -5.40 -8.54
CA GLN A 68 13.68 -6.84 -8.71
C GLN A 68 12.64 -7.53 -9.61
N PRO A 69 12.95 -8.73 -10.15
CA PRO A 69 12.02 -9.51 -10.97
C PRO A 69 10.74 -9.88 -10.20
N LYS A 70 9.61 -9.89 -10.92
CA LYS A 70 8.26 -10.07 -10.36
C LYS A 70 7.75 -11.48 -10.60
N ARG A 71 7.03 -12.03 -9.61
CA ARG A 71 6.14 -13.17 -9.82
C ARG A 71 4.70 -12.66 -9.81
N ARG A 72 3.90 -13.04 -10.80
CA ARG A 72 2.51 -12.60 -10.89
C ARG A 72 1.61 -13.66 -10.29
N THR A 73 0.79 -13.25 -9.32
CA THR A 73 -0.11 -14.17 -8.61
C THR A 73 -1.57 -13.98 -8.97
N ARG A 74 -1.94 -12.81 -9.51
CA ARG A 74 -3.32 -12.52 -9.91
C ARG A 74 -3.38 -11.75 -11.23
N PRO A 75 -4.42 -11.93 -12.06
CA PRO A 75 -4.65 -11.09 -13.22
C PRO A 75 -4.95 -9.64 -12.80
N THR A 76 -4.37 -8.68 -13.50
CA THR A 76 -4.52 -7.24 -13.24
C THR A 76 -5.06 -6.51 -14.46
N ASN A 77 -5.78 -7.21 -15.33
CA ASN A 77 -6.51 -6.59 -16.44
C ASN A 77 -7.74 -5.80 -15.92
N THR A 78 -8.30 -4.92 -16.76
CA THR A 78 -9.43 -4.04 -16.41
C THR A 78 -10.64 -4.77 -15.83
N LEU A 79 -10.98 -5.96 -16.35
CA LEU A 79 -12.11 -6.74 -15.83
C LEU A 79 -11.84 -7.22 -14.40
N SER A 80 -10.68 -7.85 -14.19
CA SER A 80 -10.28 -8.37 -12.88
C SER A 80 -10.20 -7.26 -11.83
N LEU A 81 -9.69 -6.09 -12.20
CA LEU A 81 -9.63 -4.92 -11.32
C LEU A 81 -11.02 -4.37 -10.98
N SER A 82 -11.93 -4.29 -11.96
CA SER A 82 -13.31 -3.87 -11.71
C SER A 82 -14.02 -4.82 -10.74
N GLN A 83 -13.84 -6.14 -10.91
CA GLN A 83 -14.43 -7.14 -10.05
C GLN A 83 -13.85 -7.11 -8.62
N SER A 84 -12.54 -6.93 -8.47
CA SER A 84 -11.90 -6.97 -7.15
C SER A 84 -12.07 -5.67 -6.36
N THR A 85 -12.17 -4.53 -7.03
CA THR A 85 -12.31 -3.21 -6.38
C THR A 85 -13.77 -2.78 -6.21
N GLY A 86 -14.70 -3.36 -6.98
CA GLY A 86 -16.09 -2.89 -7.05
C GLY A 86 -16.28 -1.62 -7.88
N ILE A 87 -15.21 -1.03 -8.42
CA ILE A 87 -15.29 0.16 -9.27
C ILE A 87 -15.82 -0.24 -10.65
N ALA A 88 -16.73 0.56 -11.21
CA ALA A 88 -17.30 0.31 -12.53
C ALA A 88 -16.19 0.20 -13.60
N ARG A 89 -16.34 -0.77 -14.52
CA ARG A 89 -15.32 -1.10 -15.54
C ARG A 89 -14.83 0.11 -16.35
N GLU A 90 -15.75 0.98 -16.73
CA GLU A 90 -15.42 2.20 -17.50
C GLU A 90 -14.60 3.19 -16.67
N SER A 91 -14.92 3.35 -15.38
CA SER A 91 -14.13 4.16 -14.45
C SER A 91 -12.73 3.56 -14.23
N VAL A 92 -12.62 2.23 -14.10
CA VAL A 92 -11.33 1.54 -14.01
C VAL A 92 -10.50 1.79 -15.26
N ARG A 93 -11.08 1.63 -16.47
CA ARG A 93 -10.41 1.90 -17.74
C ARG A 93 -9.83 3.32 -17.78
N ARG A 94 -10.67 4.33 -17.52
CA ARG A 94 -10.24 5.74 -17.53
C ARG A 94 -9.11 6.03 -16.53
N LYS A 95 -9.17 5.44 -15.33
CA LYS A 95 -8.13 5.61 -14.30
C LYS A 95 -6.84 4.89 -14.67
N LEU A 96 -6.91 3.71 -15.27
CA LEU A 96 -5.74 3.01 -15.81
C LEU A 96 -5.05 3.82 -16.90
N ASP A 97 -5.82 4.41 -17.82
CA ASP A 97 -5.27 5.27 -18.87
C ASP A 97 -4.55 6.49 -18.25
N ALA A 98 -5.14 7.12 -17.23
CA ALA A 98 -4.51 8.22 -16.50
C ALA A 98 -3.23 7.81 -15.75
N LEU A 99 -3.24 6.67 -15.05
CA LEU A 99 -2.06 6.14 -14.36
C LEU A 99 -0.94 5.74 -15.35
N SER A 100 -1.32 5.22 -16.52
CA SER A 100 -0.37 4.89 -17.57
C SER A 100 0.23 6.15 -18.20
N ALA A 101 -0.57 7.20 -18.42
CA ALA A 101 -0.11 8.50 -18.89
C ALA A 101 0.87 9.17 -17.90
N ARG A 102 0.70 8.95 -16.60
CA ARG A 102 1.68 9.35 -15.55
C ARG A 102 2.96 8.51 -15.55
N GLY A 103 3.02 7.46 -16.36
CA GLY A 103 4.12 6.50 -16.37
C GLY A 103 4.16 5.59 -15.13
N TRP A 104 3.10 5.56 -14.32
CA TRP A 104 3.05 4.81 -13.06
C TRP A 104 2.74 3.34 -13.26
N ILE A 105 2.03 3.01 -14.35
CA ILE A 105 1.77 1.64 -14.74
C ILE A 105 2.08 1.41 -16.22
N VAL A 106 2.43 0.17 -16.53
CA VAL A 106 2.66 -0.29 -17.91
C VAL A 106 1.82 -1.53 -18.16
N ARG A 107 1.39 -1.71 -19.41
CA ARG A 107 0.66 -2.90 -19.85
C ARG A 107 1.63 -3.90 -20.45
N ASP A 108 1.56 -5.14 -20.00
CA ASP A 108 2.38 -6.22 -20.54
C ASP A 108 1.76 -6.84 -21.81
N ALA A 109 2.52 -7.73 -22.47
CA ALA A 109 2.07 -8.41 -23.69
C ALA A 109 0.82 -9.28 -23.49
N LYS A 110 0.50 -9.68 -22.25
CA LYS A 110 -0.69 -10.47 -21.89
C LYS A 110 -1.88 -9.57 -21.52
N GLY A 111 -1.73 -8.24 -21.65
CA GLY A 111 -2.77 -7.27 -21.37
C GLY A 111 -3.01 -6.97 -19.89
N ASN A 112 -2.09 -7.39 -19.01
CA ASN A 112 -2.11 -7.10 -17.58
C ASN A 112 -1.38 -5.80 -17.27
N TRP A 113 -1.81 -5.11 -16.23
CA TRP A 113 -1.16 -3.90 -15.75
C TRP A 113 -0.13 -4.21 -14.67
N GLU A 114 0.94 -3.42 -14.64
CA GLU A 114 1.98 -3.55 -13.64
C GLU A 114 2.48 -2.18 -13.19
N PRO A 115 2.84 -2.00 -11.90
CA PRO A 115 3.50 -0.78 -11.46
C PRO A 115 4.89 -0.68 -12.10
N THR A 116 5.31 0.56 -12.36
CA THR A 116 6.66 0.90 -12.83
C THR A 116 7.55 1.34 -11.66
N ARG A 117 8.83 1.54 -11.95
CA ARG A 117 9.76 2.17 -11.00
C ARG A 117 9.38 3.62 -10.67
N ALA A 118 8.86 4.36 -11.64
CA ALA A 118 8.45 5.75 -11.46
C ALA A 118 7.34 5.90 -10.42
N ALA A 119 6.39 4.96 -10.37
CA ALA A 119 5.38 4.92 -9.31
C ALA A 119 6.02 4.73 -7.92
N ALA A 120 6.96 3.80 -7.78
CA ALA A 120 7.64 3.54 -6.51
C ALA A 120 8.46 4.75 -6.04
N GLU A 121 9.19 5.40 -6.95
CA GLU A 121 9.97 6.61 -6.64
C GLU A 121 9.05 7.78 -6.24
N THR A 122 7.95 7.98 -6.96
CA THR A 122 7.00 9.06 -6.65
C THR A 122 6.29 8.83 -5.32
N LEU A 123 5.91 7.59 -5.03
CA LEU A 123 5.20 7.21 -3.80
C LEU A 123 6.13 6.85 -2.64
N GLN A 124 7.43 7.11 -2.76
CA GLN A 124 8.39 6.86 -1.68
C GLN A 124 7.99 7.58 -0.38
N PRO A 125 7.55 8.86 -0.37
CA PRO A 125 7.09 9.51 0.86
C PRO A 125 5.94 8.77 1.54
N ALA A 126 4.91 8.35 0.78
CA ALA A 126 3.81 7.55 1.31
C ALA A 126 4.25 6.15 1.79
N THR A 127 5.28 5.58 1.16
CA THR A 127 5.88 4.32 1.61
C THR A 127 6.58 4.51 2.96
N LEU A 128 7.29 5.61 3.17
CA LEU A 128 7.90 5.96 4.45
C LEU A 128 6.84 6.23 5.53
N GLU A 129 5.75 6.91 5.19
CA GLU A 129 4.59 7.06 6.10
C GLU A 129 3.97 5.71 6.48
N THR A 130 3.98 4.71 5.57
CA THR A 130 3.56 3.35 5.90
C THR A 130 4.51 2.69 6.91
N VAL A 131 5.82 2.87 6.76
CA VAL A 131 6.81 2.39 7.73
C VAL A 131 6.58 3.03 9.11
N GLU A 132 6.33 4.34 9.14
CA GLU A 132 6.05 5.07 10.38
C GLU A 132 4.71 4.65 11.01
N TYR A 133 3.68 4.41 10.20
CA TYR A 133 2.42 3.82 10.63
C TYR A 133 2.65 2.47 11.32
N LEU A 134 3.37 1.55 10.68
CA LEU A 134 3.69 0.23 11.25
C LEU A 134 4.49 0.34 12.54
N ARG A 135 5.52 1.21 12.57
CA ARG A 135 6.33 1.46 13.76
C ARG A 135 5.49 1.94 14.94
N ARG A 136 4.54 2.86 14.71
CA ARG A 136 3.62 3.38 15.75
C ARG A 136 2.69 2.29 16.28
N ILE A 137 2.10 1.48 15.40
CA ILE A 137 1.26 0.35 15.78
C ILE A 137 2.03 -0.66 16.65
N PHE A 138 3.23 -1.05 16.22
CA PHE A 138 4.04 -2.01 16.96
C PHE A 138 4.52 -1.44 18.30
N ALA A 139 4.90 -0.16 18.35
CA ALA A 139 5.28 0.50 19.60
C ALA A 139 4.12 0.51 20.60
N ALA A 140 2.92 0.89 20.14
CA ALA A 140 1.71 0.90 20.96
C ALA A 140 1.38 -0.50 21.52
N GLY A 141 1.36 -1.51 20.67
CA GLY A 141 1.05 -2.87 21.10
C GLY A 141 2.12 -3.47 22.02
N LEU A 142 3.41 -3.20 21.78
CA LEU A 142 4.49 -3.71 22.62
C LEU A 142 4.67 -2.93 23.93
N GLY A 143 3.85 -1.89 24.18
CA GLY A 143 4.03 -0.99 25.32
C GLY A 143 5.37 -0.22 25.28
N ALA A 144 6.03 -0.19 24.12
CA ALA A 144 7.25 0.56 23.93
C ALA A 144 6.89 2.03 23.74
N LYS A 145 7.49 2.92 24.53
CA LYS A 145 7.40 4.35 24.22
C LYS A 145 8.00 4.54 22.82
N PRO A 146 7.30 5.20 21.88
CA PRO A 146 7.95 5.61 20.65
C PRO A 146 9.17 6.43 21.07
N ALA A 147 10.34 6.13 20.50
CA ALA A 147 11.47 7.02 20.59
C ALA A 147 11.06 8.33 19.92
N SER A 148 10.47 9.26 20.68
CA SER A 148 10.20 10.61 20.23
C SER A 148 11.34 11.48 20.72
N GLU A 149 11.95 12.19 19.77
CA GLU A 149 12.36 13.58 19.96
C GLU A 149 13.35 13.78 21.12
N ALA A 150 14.60 13.38 20.87
CA ALA A 150 15.76 14.11 21.39
C ALA A 150 16.17 15.17 20.37
#